data_AF-A0A1B6F5D7-F1
#
_entry.id   AF-A0A1B6F5D7-F1
#
_cell.length_a   1.000
_cell.length_b   1.000
_cell.length_c   1.000
_cell.angle_alpha   90.00
_cell.angle_beta   90.00
_cell.angle_gamma   90.00
#
_symmetry.space_group_name_H-M   'P 1'
#
loop_
_entity.id
_entity.type
_entity.pdbx_description
1 polymer ?
#
loop_
_entity_poly.entity_id
_entity_poly.type
_entity_poly.pdbx_seq_one_letter_code
_entity_poly.pdbx_strand_id
1 'polypeptide(L)'
;LRRESFTKLCKVRVNPDDSPSPAANIQQFVDYLAPFVRPASVEQLLEPSDVVGNIRFSHPTLYVFPGGQGDAALFGINGFNMLVDGGFARKACFWDFARHLDRLDAVLMTRINNSNVNGLASVL
;
A
#
# COMPACT_ATOMS: atom_id res chain seq x y z
N LEU A 1 47.61 -8.11 -2.78
CA LEU A 1 47.08 -8.71 -1.53
C LEU A 1 47.66 -10.11 -1.33
N ARG A 2 48.26 -10.36 -0.15
CA ARG A 2 48.80 -11.66 0.26
C ARG A 2 47.66 -12.70 0.31
N ARG A 3 47.82 -13.84 -0.37
CA ARG A 3 46.90 -14.98 -0.27
C ARG A 3 47.23 -15.78 0.98
N GLU A 4 46.42 -15.66 2.02
CA GLU A 4 46.58 -16.43 3.25
C GLU A 4 46.05 -17.86 3.11
N SER A 5 46.77 -18.83 3.70
CA SER A 5 46.61 -20.28 3.52
C SER A 5 45.22 -20.85 3.89
N PHE A 6 44.41 -20.11 4.65
CA PHE A 6 43.12 -20.56 5.16
C PHE A 6 41.94 -20.38 4.21
N THR A 7 42.10 -19.70 3.06
CA THR A 7 40.99 -19.52 2.10
C THR A 7 40.63 -20.81 1.33
N LYS A 8 41.45 -21.87 1.41
CA LYS A 8 41.21 -23.13 0.68
C LYS A 8 39.97 -23.91 1.16
N LEU A 9 39.48 -23.67 2.37
CA LEU A 9 38.33 -24.38 2.96
C LEU A 9 37.02 -23.58 2.88
N CYS A 10 37.07 -22.29 2.56
CA CYS A 10 35.87 -21.45 2.50
C CYS A 10 35.39 -21.34 1.04
N LYS A 11 34.51 -22.27 0.63
CA LYS A 11 33.76 -22.14 -0.63
C LYS A 11 32.62 -21.15 -0.44
N VAL A 12 32.94 -19.86 -0.47
CA VAL A 12 31.92 -18.80 -0.54
C VAL A 12 31.27 -18.88 -1.92
N ARG A 13 29.98 -19.23 -1.94
CA ARG A 13 29.14 -19.04 -3.13
C ARG A 13 28.42 -17.72 -2.97
N VAL A 14 28.73 -16.78 -3.86
CA VAL A 14 27.94 -15.56 -4.03
C VAL A 14 26.70 -15.95 -4.83
N ASN A 15 25.56 -15.30 -4.58
CA ASN A 15 24.39 -15.48 -5.44
C ASN A 15 24.82 -15.25 -6.90
N PRO A 16 24.39 -16.12 -7.84
CA PRO A 16 24.65 -15.90 -9.26
C PRO A 16 24.11 -14.53 -9.68
N ASP A 17 24.73 -13.92 -10.68
CA ASP A 17 24.24 -12.66 -11.25
C ASP A 17 22.77 -12.80 -11.67
N ASP A 18 21.98 -11.74 -11.47
CA ASP A 18 20.56 -11.74 -11.84
C ASP A 18 20.41 -12.16 -13.31
N SER A 19 19.82 -13.33 -13.53
CA SER A 19 19.48 -13.83 -14.85
C SER A 19 18.41 -12.92 -15.45
N PRO A 20 18.66 -12.21 -16.56
CA PRO A 20 17.69 -11.29 -17.16
C PRO A 20 16.49 -12.02 -17.78
N SER A 21 16.57 -13.34 -17.98
CA SER A 21 15.44 -14.12 -18.49
C SER A 21 14.61 -14.69 -17.33
N PRO A 22 13.32 -14.33 -17.20
CA PRO A 22 12.44 -15.06 -16.29
C PRO A 22 12.44 -16.53 -16.72
N ALA A 23 12.77 -17.41 -15.78
CA ALA A 23 12.84 -18.84 -16.05
C ALA A 23 11.47 -19.34 -16.52
N ALA A 24 11.42 -20.11 -17.61
CA ALA A 24 10.15 -20.49 -18.28
C ALA A 24 9.17 -21.23 -17.36
N ASN A 25 9.69 -21.93 -16.34
CA ASN A 25 8.92 -22.58 -15.29
C ASN A 25 8.13 -21.58 -14.41
N ILE A 26 8.64 -20.37 -14.20
CA ILE A 26 7.93 -19.32 -13.45
C ILE A 26 6.71 -18.84 -14.26
N GLN A 27 6.88 -18.59 -15.56
CA GLN A 27 5.76 -18.14 -16.39
C GLN A 27 4.68 -19.21 -16.51
N GLN A 28 5.05 -20.47 -16.73
CA GLN A 28 4.11 -21.61 -16.74
C GLN A 28 3.33 -21.74 -15.43
N PHE A 29 4.00 -21.50 -14.30
CA PHE A 29 3.35 -21.51 -13.00
C PHE A 29 2.37 -20.33 -12.81
N VAL A 30 2.76 -19.13 -13.25
CA VAL A 30 1.87 -17.95 -13.24
C VAL A 30 0.63 -18.21 -14.11
N ASP A 31 0.81 -18.73 -15.32
CA ASP A 31 -0.27 -19.04 -16.25
C ASP A 31 -1.21 -20.12 -15.70
N TYR A 32 -0.65 -21.12 -15.02
CA TYR A 32 -1.44 -22.14 -14.30
C TYR A 32 -2.28 -21.52 -13.17
N LEU A 33 -1.73 -20.57 -12.40
CA LEU A 33 -2.44 -19.93 -11.30
C LEU A 33 -3.46 -18.87 -11.75
N ALA A 34 -3.23 -18.20 -12.87
CA ALA A 34 -4.05 -17.11 -13.38
C ALA A 34 -5.57 -17.37 -13.37
N PRO A 35 -6.11 -18.53 -13.81
CA PRO A 35 -7.56 -18.79 -13.77
C PRO A 35 -8.11 -19.03 -12.35
N PHE A 36 -7.27 -19.37 -11.37
CA PHE A 36 -7.68 -19.63 -9.99
C PHE A 36 -7.64 -18.38 -9.11
N VAL A 37 -6.84 -17.39 -9.47
CA VAL A 37 -6.71 -16.14 -8.73
C VAL A 37 -7.68 -15.10 -9.31
N ARG A 38 -8.75 -14.81 -8.58
CA ARG A 38 -9.65 -13.69 -8.90
C ARG A 38 -9.28 -12.50 -8.02
N PRO A 39 -8.68 -11.43 -8.56
CA PRO A 39 -8.45 -10.22 -7.80
C PRO A 39 -9.80 -9.62 -7.40
N ALA A 40 -9.96 -9.31 -6.10
CA ALA A 40 -11.12 -8.54 -5.65
C ALA A 40 -11.10 -7.16 -6.30
N SER A 41 -12.28 -6.69 -6.73
CA SER A 41 -12.41 -5.33 -7.25
C SER A 41 -12.24 -4.30 -6.13
N VAL A 42 -11.96 -3.06 -6.50
CA VAL A 42 -11.77 -1.98 -5.52
C VAL A 42 -13.07 -1.74 -4.75
N GLU A 43 -14.21 -1.79 -5.43
CA GLU A 43 -15.54 -1.63 -4.86
C GLU A 43 -15.89 -2.75 -3.86
N GLN A 44 -15.44 -3.98 -4.11
CA GLN A 44 -15.60 -5.10 -3.18
C GLN A 44 -14.75 -4.95 -1.92
N LEU A 45 -13.59 -4.28 -2.03
CA LEU A 45 -12.70 -4.04 -0.88
C LEU A 45 -13.13 -2.80 -0.07
N LEU A 46 -13.78 -1.86 -0.73
CA LEU A 46 -14.10 -0.53 -0.23
C LEU A 46 -15.61 -0.29 -0.28
N GLU A 47 -16.33 -1.03 0.55
CA GLU A 47 -17.78 -0.93 0.62
C GLU A 47 -18.21 0.50 0.98
N PRO A 48 -19.16 1.10 0.23
CA PRO A 48 -19.71 2.41 0.56
C PRO A 48 -20.56 2.35 1.83
N SER A 49 -20.80 3.50 2.44
CA SER A 49 -21.71 3.64 3.58
C SER A 49 -23.03 4.24 3.14
N ASP A 50 -24.15 3.68 3.58
CA ASP A 50 -25.47 4.33 3.44
C ASP A 50 -25.61 5.57 4.34
N VAL A 51 -24.73 5.69 5.34
CA VAL A 51 -24.68 6.81 6.27
C VAL A 51 -23.43 7.65 5.97
N VAL A 52 -23.65 8.83 5.39
CA VAL A 52 -22.61 9.81 5.02
C VAL A 52 -22.76 11.06 5.90
N GLY A 53 -21.64 11.70 6.27
CA GLY A 53 -21.64 12.97 6.99
C GLY A 53 -21.94 12.91 8.49
N ASN A 54 -21.89 11.71 9.09
CA ASN A 54 -22.03 11.51 10.54
C ASN A 54 -20.79 12.01 11.30
N ILE A 55 -19.64 12.06 10.63
CA ILE A 55 -18.40 12.55 11.19
C ILE A 55 -18.18 13.99 10.69
N ARG A 56 -18.16 14.94 11.63
CA ARG A 56 -17.83 16.35 11.39
C ARG A 56 -16.85 16.82 12.45
N PHE A 57 -15.79 17.49 12.00
CA PHE A 57 -14.79 18.05 12.90
C PHE A 57 -15.14 19.49 13.22
N SER A 58 -15.38 19.80 14.50
CA SER A 58 -15.57 21.17 14.98
C SER A 58 -14.24 21.84 15.37
N HIS A 59 -13.25 21.04 15.72
CA HIS A 59 -11.91 21.46 16.15
C HIS A 59 -10.85 20.80 15.28
N PRO A 60 -9.63 21.38 15.17
CA PRO A 60 -8.52 20.75 14.48
C PRO A 60 -8.25 19.37 15.09
N THR A 61 -8.48 18.32 14.32
CA THR A 61 -8.39 16.92 14.73
C THR A 61 -7.52 16.16 13.74
N LEU A 62 -6.62 15.31 14.24
CA LEU A 62 -5.81 14.42 13.43
C LEU A 62 -6.12 12.97 13.79
N TYR A 63 -6.54 12.18 12.80
CA TYR A 63 -6.66 10.73 12.91
C TYR A 63 -5.45 10.07 12.28
N VAL A 64 -4.86 9.11 12.96
CA VAL A 64 -3.71 8.34 12.46
C VAL A 64 -4.17 6.89 12.28
N PHE A 65 -3.97 6.35 11.09
CA PHE A 65 -4.36 5.00 10.73
C PHE A 65 -3.12 4.10 10.62
N PRO A 66 -2.83 3.26 11.62
CA PRO A 66 -1.70 2.36 11.55
C PRO A 66 -1.97 1.24 10.53
N GLY A 67 -1.26 1.25 9.40
CA GLY A 67 -1.43 0.30 8.29
C GLY A 67 -0.31 -0.73 8.14
N GLY A 68 0.67 -0.74 9.05
CA GLY A 68 1.87 -1.56 8.93
C GLY A 68 2.89 -0.93 7.99
N GLN A 69 2.88 -1.33 6.71
CA GLN A 69 3.69 -0.67 5.68
C GLN A 69 2.91 0.50 5.08
N GLY A 70 3.49 1.70 5.14
CA GLY A 70 2.81 2.93 4.72
C GLY A 70 1.98 3.55 5.83
N ASP A 71 1.99 4.88 5.85
CA ASP A 71 1.27 5.69 6.80
C ASP A 71 0.05 6.30 6.12
N ALA A 72 -1.04 6.48 6.86
CA ALA A 72 -2.17 7.29 6.44
C ALA A 72 -2.68 8.08 7.64
N ALA A 73 -3.01 9.35 7.42
CA ALA A 73 -3.60 10.21 8.42
C ALA A 73 -4.69 11.07 7.81
N LEU A 74 -5.70 11.42 8.59
CA LEU A 74 -6.74 12.36 8.18
C LEU A 74 -6.70 13.56 9.11
N PHE A 75 -6.42 14.71 8.54
CA PHE A 75 -6.55 15.99 9.22
C PHE A 75 -7.93 16.59 8.92
N GLY A 76 -8.63 17.01 9.97
CA GLY A 76 -9.97 17.53 9.88
C GLY A 76 -10.15 18.77 10.73
N ILE A 77 -10.74 19.81 10.16
CA ILE A 77 -11.16 21.03 10.85
C ILE A 77 -12.54 21.44 10.29
N ASN A 78 -13.21 22.42 10.92
CA ASN A 78 -14.55 22.83 10.51
C ASN A 78 -14.63 23.18 9.02
N GLY A 79 -15.31 22.32 8.26
CA GLY A 79 -15.53 22.48 6.82
C GLY A 79 -14.33 22.09 5.95
N PHE A 80 -13.28 21.47 6.49
CA PHE A 80 -12.12 21.04 5.70
C PHE A 80 -11.53 19.72 6.18
N ASN A 81 -11.48 18.74 5.27
CA ASN A 81 -10.91 17.41 5.49
C ASN A 81 -9.76 17.17 4.51
N MET A 82 -8.59 16.83 5.01
CA MET A 82 -7.41 16.47 4.22
C MET A 82 -6.94 15.06 4.57
N LEU A 83 -6.86 14.18 3.58
CA LEU A 83 -6.15 12.91 3.71
C LEU A 83 -4.66 13.15 3.45
N VAL A 84 -3.80 12.63 4.31
CA VAL A 84 -2.35 12.62 4.17
C VAL A 84 -1.92 11.17 4.00
N ASP A 85 -1.46 10.83 2.79
CA ASP A 85 -1.13 9.49 2.33
C ASP A 85 -2.28 8.47 2.39
N GLY A 86 -2.18 7.40 1.60
CA GLY A 86 -3.22 6.36 1.48
C GLY A 86 -2.86 5.02 2.12
N GLY A 87 -1.61 4.84 2.56
CA GLY A 87 -1.08 3.54 2.96
C GLY A 87 -0.88 2.55 1.80
N PHE A 88 -0.28 1.40 2.12
CA PHE A 88 0.18 0.41 1.12
C PHE A 88 -0.91 -0.57 0.70
N ALA A 89 -1.82 -0.89 1.62
CA ALA A 89 -2.80 -1.95 1.43
C ALA A 89 -3.84 -1.58 0.35
N ARG A 90 -4.22 -2.55 -0.48
CA ARG A 90 -5.31 -2.40 -1.46
C ARG A 90 -6.65 -2.08 -0.80
N LYS A 91 -6.91 -2.66 0.38
CA LYS A 91 -7.96 -2.18 1.28
C LYS A 91 -7.36 -1.06 2.12
N ALA A 92 -7.68 0.18 1.77
CA ALA A 92 -7.23 1.35 2.48
C ALA A 92 -7.67 1.28 3.96
N CYS A 93 -6.70 1.40 4.89
CA CYS A 93 -6.96 1.33 6.33
C CYS A 93 -7.84 2.49 6.83
N PHE A 94 -7.79 3.63 6.15
CA PHE A 94 -8.60 4.80 6.47
C PHE A 94 -10.03 4.71 5.90
N TRP A 95 -10.32 3.78 4.99
CA TRP A 95 -11.59 3.76 4.25
C TRP A 95 -12.80 3.55 5.15
N ASP A 96 -12.70 2.64 6.12
CA ASP A 96 -13.78 2.35 7.07
C ASP A 96 -14.20 3.60 7.87
N PHE A 97 -13.29 4.55 8.04
CA PHE A 97 -13.57 5.85 8.64
C PHE A 97 -14.03 6.87 7.59
N ALA A 98 -13.28 7.02 6.50
CA ALA A 98 -13.52 8.03 5.48
C ALA A 98 -14.87 7.89 4.78
N ARG A 99 -15.42 6.67 4.66
CA ARG A 99 -16.75 6.41 4.09
C ARG A 99 -17.91 7.08 4.86
N HIS A 100 -17.66 7.55 6.09
CA HIS A 100 -18.64 8.26 6.91
C HIS A 100 -18.43 9.79 6.91
N LEU A 101 -17.39 10.29 6.26
CA LEU A 101 -17.16 11.72 6.06
C LEU A 101 -18.10 12.24 4.98
N ASP A 102 -18.54 13.48 5.12
CA ASP A 102 -19.38 14.16 4.12
C ASP A 102 -18.62 14.38 2.80
N ARG A 103 -17.33 14.72 2.92
CA ARG A 103 -16.43 14.96 1.78
C ARG A 103 -14.97 14.86 2.20
N LEU A 104 -14.10 14.68 1.22
CA LEU A 104 -12.66 14.86 1.34
C LEU A 104 -12.24 16.05 0.46
N ASP A 105 -11.71 17.11 1.05
CA ASP A 105 -11.42 18.36 0.35
C ASP A 105 -10.03 18.36 -0.32
N ALA A 106 -9.08 17.65 0.28
CA ALA A 106 -7.72 17.56 -0.25
C ALA A 106 -7.09 16.20 0.04
N VAL A 107 -6.16 15.79 -0.84
CA VAL A 107 -5.25 14.68 -0.59
C VAL A 107 -3.81 15.18 -0.72
N LEU A 108 -2.99 14.96 0.30
CA LEU A 108 -1.57 15.21 0.30
C LEU A 108 -0.83 13.88 0.21
N MET A 109 0.02 13.72 -0.81
CA MET A 109 0.94 12.58 -0.92
C MET A 109 2.35 13.02 -0.55
N THR A 110 2.95 12.36 0.44
CA THR A 110 4.30 12.71 0.92
C THR A 110 5.40 12.16 0.02
N ARG A 111 5.19 10.97 -0.55
CA ARG A 111 6.17 10.24 -1.39
C ARG A 111 5.44 9.46 -2.48
N ILE A 112 6.06 9.40 -3.66
CA ILE A 112 5.63 8.51 -4.75
C ILE A 112 6.37 7.19 -4.59
N ASN A 113 5.74 6.23 -3.93
CA ASN A 113 6.24 4.87 -3.79
C ASN A 113 5.06 3.89 -3.68
N ASN A 114 5.35 2.60 -3.82
CA ASN A 114 4.31 1.55 -3.70
C ASN A 114 3.60 1.60 -2.33
N SER A 115 4.27 2.14 -1.30
CA SER A 115 3.76 2.33 0.06
C SER A 115 2.58 3.28 0.18
N ASN A 116 2.40 4.20 -0.79
CA ASN A 116 1.39 5.25 -0.70
C ASN A 116 0.42 5.27 -1.90
N VAL A 117 0.84 4.74 -3.07
CA VAL A 117 0.07 4.84 -4.33
C VAL A 117 -1.17 3.93 -4.33
N ASN A 118 -1.07 2.72 -3.78
CA ASN A 118 -2.17 1.75 -3.81
C ASN A 118 -3.40 2.22 -3.01
N GLY A 119 -3.18 2.79 -1.83
CA GLY A 119 -4.26 3.35 -1.01
C GLY A 119 -4.68 4.77 -1.41
N LEU A 120 -4.02 5.40 -2.39
CA LEU A 120 -4.60 6.59 -3.04
C LEU A 120 -5.49 6.21 -4.23
N ALA A 121 -5.14 5.12 -4.93
CA ALA A 121 -5.97 4.58 -5.99
C ALA A 121 -7.36 4.15 -5.52
N SER A 122 -7.59 4.02 -4.21
CA SER A 122 -8.93 3.84 -3.63
C SER A 122 -9.79 5.11 -3.55
N VAL A 123 -9.19 6.29 -3.73
CA VAL A 123 -9.87 7.59 -3.65
C VAL A 123 -10.22 8.13 -5.05
N LEU A 124 -9.53 7.66 -6.09
CA LEU A 124 -9.77 7.99 -7.50
C LEU A 124 -10.81 7.06 -8.12
#